data_AF-A0A958IQQ6-F1
#
_entry.id   AF-A0A958IQQ6-F1
#
_cell.length_a   1.000
_cell.length_b   1.000
_cell.length_c   1.000
_cell.angle_alpha   90.00
_cell.angle_beta   90.00
_cell.angle_gamma   90.00
#
_symmetry.space_group_name_H-M   'P 1'
#
loop_
_entity.id
_entity.type
_entity.pdbx_description
1 polymer ?
#
loop_
_entity_poly.entity_id
_entity_poly.type
_entity_poly.pdbx_seq_one_letter_code
_entity_poly.pdbx_strand_id
1 'polypeptide(L)'
;KIKAARNFELDAAIVIGYQLYGISCIVSEYAKGETKKHLFEAFVRARQLGGDEARIGLVCCVENPQAVTSEIERDWHTSGQIRVFGRPDLPNLANAMRKWFAGANR
;
A
#
# COMPACT_ATOMS: atom_id res chain seq x y z
N LYS A 1 32.96 10.52 2.92
CA LYS A 1 31.85 11.00 2.05
C LYS A 1 30.55 10.57 2.69
N ILE A 2 29.77 11.51 3.25
CA ILE A 2 28.42 11.22 3.75
C ILE A 2 27.58 10.90 2.52
N LYS A 3 27.05 9.67 2.42
CA LYS A 3 26.08 9.31 1.37
C LYS A 3 24.91 10.28 1.51
N ALA A 4 24.53 10.93 0.42
CA ALA A 4 23.27 11.66 0.39
C ALA A 4 22.17 10.73 0.92
N ALA A 5 21.49 11.14 1.99
CA ALA A 5 20.31 10.43 2.45
C ALA A 5 19.37 10.33 1.24
N ARG A 6 18.98 9.12 0.85
CA ARG A 6 17.89 8.99 -0.12
C ARG A 6 16.66 9.59 0.54
N ASN A 7 15.99 10.51 -0.15
CA ASN A 7 14.70 11.00 0.31
C ASN A 7 13.78 9.79 0.46
N PHE A 8 13.25 9.64 1.67
CA PHE A 8 12.33 8.58 2.04
C PHE A 8 10.99 9.25 2.31
N GLU A 9 9.95 8.83 1.59
CA GLU A 9 8.62 9.41 1.69
C GLU A 9 7.56 8.32 1.68
N LEU A 10 6.60 8.45 2.59
CA LEU A 10 5.33 7.75 2.62
C LEU A 10 4.26 8.82 2.85
N ASP A 11 3.18 8.80 2.05
CA ASP A 11 2.16 9.85 2.11
C ASP A 11 1.43 9.87 3.45
N ALA A 12 1.16 8.68 4.00
CA ALA A 12 0.71 8.53 5.38
C ALA A 12 1.27 7.24 5.98
N ALA A 13 1.47 7.26 7.30
CA ALA A 13 1.89 6.11 8.08
C ALA A 13 1.10 6.05 9.38
N ILE A 14 0.62 4.87 9.74
CA ILE A 14 -0.14 4.63 10.96
C ILE A 14 0.41 3.37 11.61
N VAL A 15 0.51 3.35 12.93
CA VAL A 15 0.86 2.16 13.70
C VAL A 15 -0.34 1.72 14.52
N ILE A 16 -0.73 0.45 14.38
CA ILE A 16 -1.81 -0.17 15.16
C ILE A 16 -1.23 -1.40 15.85
N GLY A 17 -1.17 -1.38 17.19
CA GLY A 17 -0.38 -2.36 17.93
C GLY A 17 1.10 -2.21 17.59
N TYR A 18 1.73 -3.27 17.07
CA TYR A 18 3.11 -3.25 16.58
C TYR A 18 3.21 -3.14 15.05
N GLN A 19 2.08 -3.18 14.34
CA GLN A 19 2.06 -3.28 12.89
C GLN A 19 2.02 -1.90 12.24
N LEU A 20 2.99 -1.63 11.37
CA LEU A 20 3.04 -0.42 10.54
C LEU A 20 2.13 -0.59 9.32
N TYR A 21 1.32 0.43 9.05
CA TYR A 21 0.56 0.60 7.82
C TYR A 21 1.12 1.80 7.08
N GLY A 22 1.89 1.53 6.02
CA GLY A 22 2.24 2.55 5.03
C GLY A 22 1.07 2.76 4.09
N ILE A 23 0.78 4.01 3.75
CA ILE A 23 -0.24 4.37 2.77
C ILE A 23 0.43 5.29 1.76
N SER A 24 0.21 4.99 0.48
CA SER A 24 0.62 5.87 -0.60
C SER A 24 -0.52 6.16 -1.56
N CYS A 25 -0.46 7.31 -2.22
CA CYS A 25 -1.50 7.87 -3.07
C CYS A 25 -0.93 8.16 -4.46
N ILE A 26 -1.66 7.77 -5.51
CA ILE A 26 -1.32 8.12 -6.89
C ILE A 26 -2.59 8.44 -7.68
N VAL A 27 -2.56 9.51 -8.47
CA VAL A 27 -3.65 9.86 -9.40
C VAL A 27 -3.44 9.11 -10.72
N SER A 28 -3.72 7.81 -10.72
CA SER A 28 -3.59 6.94 -11.90
C SER A 28 -4.80 6.03 -12.03
N GLU A 29 -5.33 5.95 -13.25
CA GLU A 29 -6.42 5.04 -13.63
C GLU A 29 -5.90 3.74 -14.24
N TYR A 30 -4.60 3.69 -14.59
CA TYR A 30 -3.98 2.56 -15.24
C TYR A 30 -3.40 1.60 -14.21
N ALA A 31 -3.95 0.39 -14.15
CA ALA A 31 -3.44 -0.68 -13.29
C ALA A 31 -1.97 -1.08 -13.60
N LYS A 32 -1.57 -0.99 -14.88
CA LYS A 32 -0.26 -1.45 -15.35
C LYS A 32 0.76 -0.31 -15.38
N GLY A 33 2.04 -0.67 -15.25
CA GLY A 33 3.15 0.28 -15.35
C GLY A 33 3.34 1.06 -14.06
N GLU A 34 2.91 2.33 -14.04
CA GLU A 34 3.24 3.29 -12.98
C GLU A 34 2.61 2.93 -11.63
N THR A 35 1.35 2.50 -11.59
CA THR A 35 0.67 2.12 -10.34
C THR A 35 1.40 0.97 -9.63
N LYS A 36 1.89 -0.02 -10.38
CA LYS A 36 2.62 -1.17 -9.83
C LYS A 36 4.03 -0.78 -9.37
N LYS A 37 4.73 0.06 -10.13
CA LYS A 37 6.04 0.60 -9.73
C LYS A 37 5.93 1.42 -8.44
N HIS A 38 4.94 2.30 -8.37
CA HIS A 38 4.68 3.17 -7.22
C HIS A 38 4.37 2.34 -5.97
N LEU A 39 3.50 1.33 -6.10
CA LEU A 39 3.22 0.42 -5.00
C LEU A 39 4.47 -0.37 -4.58
N PHE A 40 5.33 -0.79 -5.51
CA PHE A 40 6.54 -1.54 -5.18
C PHE A 40 7.51 -0.70 -4.37
N GLU A 41 7.71 0.54 -4.78
CA GLU A 41 8.53 1.50 -4.05
C GLU A 41 7.98 1.75 -2.65
N ALA A 42 6.66 2.01 -2.54
CA ALA A 42 5.99 2.22 -1.26
C ALA A 42 6.05 0.97 -0.37
N PHE A 43 5.91 -0.23 -0.93
CA PHE A 43 6.05 -1.51 -0.23
C PHE A 43 7.45 -1.69 0.35
N VAL A 44 8.49 -1.49 -0.46
CA VAL A 44 9.88 -1.59 -0.01
C VAL A 44 10.16 -0.58 1.11
N ARG A 45 9.66 0.64 0.97
CA ARG A 45 9.78 1.69 2.00
C ARG A 45 9.08 1.31 3.30
N ALA A 46 7.83 0.85 3.22
CA ALA A 46 7.08 0.41 4.39
C ALA A 46 7.78 -0.74 5.11
N ARG A 47 8.32 -1.73 4.38
CA ARG A 47 9.08 -2.85 4.94
C ARG A 47 10.40 -2.41 5.58
N GLN A 48 11.09 -1.43 5.01
CA GLN A 48 12.32 -0.87 5.61
C GLN A 48 12.06 -0.20 6.98
N LEU A 49 10.86 0.37 7.18
CA LEU A 49 10.49 1.01 8.46
C LEU A 49 9.80 0.07 9.44
N GLY A 50 8.87 -0.75 8.95
CA GLY A 50 7.97 -1.58 9.77
C GLY A 50 8.37 -3.05 9.86
N GLY A 51 9.48 -3.44 9.22
CA GLY A 51 9.91 -4.83 9.15
C GLY A 51 9.00 -5.70 8.29
N ASP A 52 9.14 -7.00 8.44
CA ASP A 52 8.44 -8.00 7.61
C ASP A 52 6.92 -7.99 7.82
N GLU A 53 6.43 -7.45 8.94
CA GLU A 53 5.00 -7.34 9.24
C GLU A 53 4.38 -6.03 8.70
N ALA A 54 5.15 -5.16 8.04
CA ALA A 54 4.60 -3.94 7.48
C ALA A 54 3.51 -4.23 6.43
N ARG A 55 2.40 -3.49 6.51
CA ARG A 55 1.31 -3.52 5.53
C ARG A 55 1.34 -2.25 4.69
N ILE A 56 0.95 -2.37 3.42
CA ILE A 56 0.95 -1.26 2.47
C ILE A 56 -0.42 -1.09 1.80
N GLY A 57 -0.91 0.14 1.83
CA GLY A 57 -2.12 0.58 1.16
C GLY A 57 -1.77 1.49 -0.01
N LEU A 58 -2.37 1.27 -1.18
CA LEU A 58 -2.29 2.19 -2.31
C LEU A 58 -3.66 2.78 -2.61
N VAL A 59 -3.79 4.10 -2.53
CA VAL A 59 -4.98 4.83 -2.96
C VAL A 59 -4.78 5.30 -4.39
N CYS A 60 -5.67 4.90 -5.30
CA CYS A 60 -5.60 5.24 -6.72
C CYS A 60 -6.98 5.28 -7.40
N CYS A 61 -7.00 5.53 -8.70
CA CYS A 61 -8.23 5.72 -9.48
C CYS A 61 -8.54 4.52 -10.41
N VAL A 62 -7.93 3.36 -10.16
CA VAL A 62 -8.20 2.13 -10.95
C VAL A 62 -9.61 1.60 -10.68
N GLU A 63 -10.27 1.09 -11.72
CA GLU A 63 -11.65 0.55 -11.61
C GLU A 63 -11.72 -0.79 -10.87
N ASN A 64 -10.71 -1.65 -11.06
CA ASN A 64 -10.68 -2.99 -10.47
C ASN A 64 -9.45 -3.16 -9.55
N PRO A 65 -9.49 -2.60 -8.32
CA PRO A 65 -8.36 -2.68 -7.39
C PRO A 65 -8.07 -4.12 -6.92
N GLN A 66 -9.06 -5.01 -6.92
CA GLN A 66 -8.88 -6.41 -6.54
C GLN A 66 -7.99 -7.15 -7.54
N ALA A 67 -8.20 -6.95 -8.84
CA ALA A 67 -7.33 -7.54 -9.86
C ALA A 67 -5.87 -7.11 -9.69
N VAL A 68 -5.63 -5.83 -9.39
CA VAL A 68 -4.29 -5.29 -9.12
C VAL A 68 -3.70 -5.90 -7.86
N THR A 69 -4.48 -5.97 -6.78
CA THR A 69 -4.04 -6.57 -5.51
C THR A 69 -3.63 -8.03 -5.72
N SER A 70 -4.48 -8.85 -6.33
CA SER A 70 -4.20 -10.28 -6.53
C SER A 70 -3.06 -10.54 -7.52
N GLU A 71 -2.89 -9.69 -8.53
CA GLU A 71 -1.71 -9.76 -9.42
C GLU A 71 -0.43 -9.54 -8.61
N ILE A 72 -0.42 -8.52 -7.76
CA ILE A 72 0.77 -8.11 -7.02
C ILE A 72 1.12 -9.08 -5.90
N GLU A 73 0.12 -9.54 -5.14
CA GLU A 73 0.32 -10.56 -4.10
C GLU A 73 0.91 -11.85 -4.68
N ARG A 74 0.45 -12.26 -5.87
CA ARG A 74 1.01 -13.41 -6.60
C ARG A 74 2.45 -13.16 -7.03
N ASP A 75 2.72 -12.00 -7.62
CA ASP A 75 4.03 -11.70 -8.19
C ASP A 75 5.10 -11.47 -7.12
N TRP A 76 4.73 -10.96 -5.94
CA TRP A 76 5.67 -10.62 -4.87
C TRP A 76 5.67 -11.63 -3.72
N HIS A 77 4.77 -12.62 -3.76
CA HIS A 77 4.59 -13.62 -2.71
C HIS A 77 4.25 -13.01 -1.33
N THR A 78 3.44 -11.94 -1.32
CA THR A 78 3.09 -11.17 -0.11
C THR A 78 1.59 -11.26 0.18
N SER A 79 1.12 -12.40 0.67
CA SER A 79 -0.31 -12.58 0.96
C SER A 79 -0.77 -11.70 2.13
N GLY A 80 -1.79 -10.87 1.92
CA GLY A 80 -2.48 -10.13 3.00
C GLY A 80 -1.79 -8.85 3.49
N GLN A 81 -0.59 -8.55 2.98
CA GLN A 81 0.18 -7.34 3.34
C GLN A 81 -0.18 -6.13 2.48
N ILE A 82 -0.81 -6.35 1.33
CA ILE A 82 -1.07 -5.33 0.33
C ILE A 82 -2.58 -5.09 0.20
N ARG A 83 -2.98 -3.82 0.11
CA ARG A 83 -4.34 -3.44 -0.25
C ARG A 83 -4.35 -2.27 -1.23
N VAL A 84 -4.97 -2.47 -2.39
CA VAL A 84 -5.29 -1.36 -3.30
C VAL A 84 -6.69 -0.84 -2.99
N PHE A 85 -6.82 0.47 -2.82
CA PHE A 85 -8.08 1.22 -2.74
C PHE A 85 -8.25 1.96 -4.07
N GLY A 86 -9.18 1.47 -4.90
CA GLY A 86 -9.42 2.00 -6.24
C GLY A 86 -10.61 2.96 -6.27
N ARG A 87 -11.05 3.32 -7.48
CA ARG A 87 -12.21 4.19 -7.69
C ARG A 87 -13.46 3.76 -6.91
N PRO A 88 -13.83 2.45 -6.85
CA PRO A 88 -15.00 2.02 -6.08
C PRO A 88 -14.88 2.26 -4.57
N ASP A 89 -13.66 2.32 -4.02
CA ASP A 89 -13.42 2.54 -2.60
C ASP A 89 -13.45 4.03 -2.23
N LEU A 90 -13.11 4.95 -3.15
CA LEU A 90 -12.93 6.38 -2.85
C LEU A 90 -14.13 7.04 -2.15
N PRO A 91 -15.40 6.82 -2.56
CA PRO A 91 -16.55 7.43 -1.88
C PRO A 91 -16.71 6.99 -0.42
N ASN A 92 -16.15 5.84 -0.05
CA ASN A 92 -16.26 5.25 1.29
C ASN A 92 -14.88 4.90 1.88
N LEU A 93 -13.83 5.65 1.49
CA LEU A 93 -12.44 5.29 1.74
C LEU A 93 -12.14 5.06 3.23
N ALA A 94 -12.65 5.95 4.09
CA ALA A 94 -12.47 5.82 5.54
C ALA A 94 -13.03 4.50 6.10
N ASN A 95 -14.18 4.04 5.60
CA ASN A 95 -14.77 2.76 6.00
C ASN A 95 -13.97 1.58 5.44
N ALA A 96 -13.51 1.67 4.19
CA ALA A 96 -12.67 0.65 3.58
C ALA A 96 -11.35 0.48 4.34
N MET A 97 -10.67 1.59 4.68
CA MET A 97 -9.46 1.59 5.50
C MET A 97 -9.72 1.02 6.89
N ARG A 98 -10.80 1.44 7.56
CA ARG A 98 -11.18 0.88 8.87
C ARG A 98 -11.35 -0.64 8.84
N LYS A 99 -12.02 -1.17 7.81
CA LYS A 99 -12.17 -2.63 7.63
C LYS A 99 -10.84 -3.32 7.43
N TRP A 100 -9.94 -2.73 6.65
CA TRP A 100 -8.61 -3.27 6.41
C TRP A 100 -7.76 -3.30 7.69
N PHE A 101 -7.74 -2.21 8.46
CA PHE A 101 -7.05 -2.14 9.75
C PHE A 101 -7.57 -3.16 10.76
N ALA A 102 -8.89 -3.38 10.81
CA ALA A 102 -9.50 -4.36 11.71
C ALA A 102 -9.21 -5.83 11.31
N GLY A 103 -8.94 -6.09 10.04
CA GLY A 103 -8.69 -7.44 9.52
C GLY A 103 -7.28 -7.98 9.81
N ALA A 104 -6.39 -7.17 10.37
CA ALA A 104 -5.00 -7.54 10.57
C ALA A 104 -4.67 -8.23 11.89
N ASN A 105 -5.52 -8.06 12.91
CA ASN A 105 -5.38 -8.64 14.24
C ASN A 105 -6.24 -9.90 14.44
N ARG A 106 -6.52 -10.64 13.37
CA ARG A 106 -7.24 -11.92 13.41
C ARG A 106 -6.37 -13.06 12.89
#